data_AF-A0A3G2LAF1-F1
#
_entry.id   AF-A0A3G2LAF1-F1
#
_cell.length_a   1.000
_cell.length_b   1.000
_cell.length_c   1.000
_cell.angle_alpha   90.00
_cell.angle_beta   90.00
_cell.angle_gamma   90.00
#
_symmetry.space_group_name_H-M   'P 1'
#
loop_
_entity.id
_entity.type
_entity.pdbx_description
1 polymer ?
#
loop_
_entity_poly.entity_id
_entity_poly.type
_entity_poly.pdbx_seq_one_letter_code
_entity_poly.pdbx_strand_id
1 'polypeptide(L)'
;MKLNLRTPTIKAFSTLILITIFGPSKLTAQNQTPPNFIIIFADDLGYGDIGPFGHPTIKTPHLDRMAYEGQKWTNFYVGASVCTPSRAALLTGRLPVRSGMASHKSRVLFPDSKYGLPENEITLAEQLKDLGYSTACIGKWHLGHKEPYLPTNQGFDYYFGIPYSNDMDRIQGDEYKNYWSRSNDSIKTEHFNVPLLRNTEIIERPANQNTITTRYSNEAVSYIKKNKDKPFFIYLAHNLPHIPLFASEAFKGKSKRGLYGDVVEEIDNGIGNILKTLKEEDLAKNTIVVFTSDNGPWLSFGLNGGSAGLLKAGKGTTWEGGMRVPTVFWGPGHIKPGVVTDIGSTMDLFTTFTQWAGGKISQDRIIDGIDLTKSLTENRESERDHMFYYRGDEIYAVRLKNYKAHFVTQGAYGQFGERIEHNKPLLYDLNKDPSENFDISADHPEIILEIQKLVASHNSNMIKGKDQLAERE
;
A
#
# COMPACT_ATOMS: atom_id res chain seq x y z
N MET A 1 72.25 74.86 -33.51
CA MET A 1 70.93 74.59 -34.11
C MET A 1 70.31 73.41 -33.38
N LYS A 2 69.02 73.51 -33.07
CA LYS A 2 68.15 72.52 -32.41
C LYS A 2 68.49 71.06 -32.70
N LEU A 3 68.54 70.19 -31.68
CA LEU A 3 67.50 69.21 -31.33
C LEU A 3 68.05 68.19 -30.31
N ASN A 4 67.62 68.32 -29.06
CA ASN A 4 67.71 67.28 -28.03
C ASN A 4 66.59 66.25 -28.31
N LEU A 5 66.94 65.06 -28.78
CA LEU A 5 66.06 63.89 -28.76
C LEU A 5 66.39 63.08 -27.51
N ARG A 6 65.56 63.23 -26.47
CA ARG A 6 65.55 62.34 -25.31
C ARG A 6 64.70 61.12 -25.66
N THR A 7 65.33 59.95 -25.64
CA THR A 7 64.72 58.61 -25.67
C THR A 7 63.80 58.40 -24.46
N PRO A 8 62.58 57.86 -24.63
CA PRO A 8 61.70 57.58 -23.51
C PRO A 8 62.11 56.31 -22.77
N THR A 9 62.38 56.45 -21.47
CA THR A 9 62.49 55.37 -20.49
C THR A 9 61.14 54.65 -20.33
N ILE A 10 61.13 53.35 -20.61
CA ILE A 10 60.01 52.44 -20.38
C ILE A 10 59.83 52.26 -18.87
N LYS A 11 58.66 52.67 -18.34
CA LYS A 11 58.26 52.37 -16.97
C LYS A 11 57.81 50.91 -16.89
N ALA A 12 58.50 50.11 -16.08
CA ALA A 12 58.06 48.79 -15.69
C ALA A 12 56.82 48.91 -14.79
N PHE A 13 55.68 48.37 -15.23
CA PHE A 13 54.51 48.18 -14.39
C PHE A 13 54.64 46.81 -13.71
N SER A 14 54.87 46.83 -12.41
CA SER A 14 54.86 45.66 -11.55
C SER A 14 53.41 45.20 -11.35
N THR A 15 52.96 44.20 -12.08
CA THR A 15 51.65 43.57 -11.85
C THR A 15 51.74 42.68 -10.61
N LEU A 16 51.15 43.14 -9.52
CA LEU A 16 50.99 42.38 -8.27
C LEU A 16 49.94 41.27 -8.52
N ILE A 17 50.40 40.02 -8.69
CA ILE A 17 49.52 38.85 -8.75
C ILE A 17 49.06 38.56 -7.32
N LEU A 18 47.82 38.94 -7.01
CA LEU A 18 47.13 38.50 -5.80
C LEU A 18 46.75 37.02 -6.00
N ILE A 19 47.51 36.11 -5.39
CA ILE A 19 47.12 34.70 -5.31
C ILE A 19 46.02 34.60 -4.25
N THR A 20 44.76 34.65 -4.68
CA THR A 20 43.62 34.24 -3.86
C THR A 20 43.70 32.73 -3.65
N ILE A 21 44.15 32.33 -2.47
CA ILE A 21 44.08 30.94 -2.00
C ILE A 21 42.59 30.61 -1.84
N PHE A 22 42.00 30.00 -2.87
CA PHE A 22 40.72 29.30 -2.74
C PHE A 22 40.97 28.09 -1.84
N GLY A 23 40.70 28.25 -0.54
CA GLY A 23 40.58 27.11 0.35
C GLY A 23 39.50 26.16 -0.19
N PRO A 24 39.64 24.84 -0.01
CA PRO A 24 38.62 23.90 -0.45
C PRO A 24 37.30 24.28 0.23
N SER A 25 36.38 24.85 -0.55
CA SER A 25 34.99 24.97 -0.15
C SER A 25 34.54 23.54 0.13
N LYS A 26 34.35 23.20 1.41
CA LYS A 26 33.51 22.07 1.76
C LYS A 26 32.18 22.36 1.09
N LEU A 27 31.93 21.71 -0.05
CA LEU A 27 30.58 21.39 -0.48
C LEU A 27 30.00 20.66 0.73
N THR A 28 29.31 21.40 1.60
CA THR A 28 28.27 20.82 2.42
C THR A 28 27.33 20.19 1.42
N ALA A 29 27.51 18.89 1.15
CA ALA A 29 26.42 18.05 0.72
C ALA A 29 25.27 18.48 1.62
N GLN A 30 24.24 19.05 1.01
CA GLN A 30 23.03 19.36 1.73
C GLN A 30 22.63 18.02 2.31
N ASN A 31 22.83 17.83 3.63
CA ASN A 31 22.29 16.70 4.36
C ASN A 31 20.79 16.89 4.24
N GLN A 32 20.22 16.46 3.11
CA GLN A 32 18.79 16.37 2.95
C GLN A 32 18.40 15.32 3.97
N THR A 33 17.77 15.79 5.05
CA THR A 33 17.11 14.93 6.01
C THR A 33 16.22 13.99 5.21
N PRO A 34 16.36 12.67 5.40
CA PRO A 34 15.56 11.73 4.63
C PRO A 34 14.07 11.98 4.96
N PRO A 35 13.16 11.80 3.98
CA PRO A 35 11.75 12.14 4.16
C PRO A 35 11.07 11.18 5.13
N ASN A 36 10.05 11.66 5.84
CA ASN A 36 9.15 10.81 6.60
C ASN A 36 8.22 10.04 5.67
N PHE A 37 7.77 8.87 6.10
CA PHE A 37 6.85 8.03 5.33
C PHE A 37 5.58 7.71 6.13
N ILE A 38 4.42 7.87 5.49
CA ILE A 38 3.13 7.43 6.03
C ILE A 38 2.42 6.62 4.95
N ILE A 39 2.15 5.35 5.25
CA ILE A 39 1.28 4.50 4.45
C ILE A 39 -0.07 4.42 5.17
N ILE A 40 -1.11 4.91 4.53
CA ILE A 40 -2.51 4.78 4.96
C ILE A 40 -3.13 3.66 4.14
N PHE A 41 -3.46 2.55 4.80
CA PHE A 41 -3.84 1.29 4.17
C PHE A 41 -5.22 0.86 4.63
N ALA A 42 -6.21 0.98 3.74
CA ALA A 42 -7.58 0.53 3.99
C ALA A 42 -7.72 -0.99 3.84
N ASP A 43 -8.84 -1.54 4.32
CA ASP A 43 -9.16 -2.96 4.33
C ASP A 43 -10.48 -3.19 3.60
N ASP A 44 -10.49 -3.97 2.51
CA ASP A 44 -11.65 -4.19 1.63
C ASP A 44 -12.24 -2.93 0.98
N LEU A 45 -11.45 -1.88 0.79
CA LEU A 45 -11.84 -0.69 0.05
C LEU A 45 -11.55 -0.87 -1.45
N GLY A 46 -12.59 -0.75 -2.28
CA GLY A 46 -12.51 -0.96 -3.72
C GLY A 46 -12.11 0.27 -4.52
N TYR A 47 -11.71 0.04 -5.77
CA TYR A 47 -11.27 1.08 -6.70
C TYR A 47 -12.28 2.22 -6.85
N GLY A 48 -13.58 1.93 -6.77
CA GLY A 48 -14.65 2.89 -6.99
C GLY A 48 -15.23 3.52 -5.72
N ASP A 49 -14.58 3.43 -4.56
CA ASP A 49 -15.15 3.84 -3.27
C ASP A 49 -14.83 5.27 -2.81
N ILE A 50 -13.83 5.93 -3.43
CA ILE A 50 -13.42 7.28 -3.03
C ILE A 50 -13.69 8.30 -4.14
N GLY A 51 -13.87 9.56 -3.74
CA GLY A 51 -14.14 10.70 -4.62
C GLY A 51 -13.16 10.83 -5.80
N PRO A 52 -11.82 10.73 -5.60
CA PRO A 52 -10.87 10.84 -6.69
C PRO A 52 -11.04 9.75 -7.77
N PHE A 53 -11.67 8.62 -7.43
CA PHE A 53 -11.90 7.49 -8.33
C PHE A 53 -13.36 7.36 -8.78
N GLY A 54 -14.18 8.38 -8.52
CA GLY A 54 -15.50 8.55 -9.13
C GLY A 54 -16.66 7.99 -8.32
N HIS A 55 -16.48 7.70 -7.03
CA HIS A 55 -17.63 7.34 -6.20
C HIS A 55 -18.63 8.52 -6.15
N PRO A 56 -19.94 8.30 -6.40
CA PRO A 56 -20.88 9.41 -6.60
C PRO A 56 -21.35 10.09 -5.30
N THR A 57 -21.29 9.41 -4.15
CA THR A 57 -21.96 9.88 -2.92
C THR A 57 -21.18 9.86 -1.61
N ILE A 58 -20.23 8.94 -1.41
CA ILE A 58 -19.23 9.00 -0.31
C ILE A 58 -18.40 10.27 -0.46
N LYS A 59 -18.31 11.07 0.60
CA LYS A 59 -17.56 12.32 0.61
C LYS A 59 -16.15 12.13 1.16
N THR A 60 -15.14 12.22 0.30
CA THR A 60 -13.74 12.12 0.72
C THR A 60 -12.94 13.40 0.41
N PRO A 61 -13.33 14.58 0.94
CA PRO A 61 -12.72 15.85 0.58
C PRO A 61 -11.21 15.93 0.86
N HIS A 62 -10.70 15.19 1.86
CA HIS A 62 -9.27 15.18 2.15
C HIS A 62 -8.49 14.35 1.12
N LEU A 63 -9.01 13.21 0.69
CA LEU A 63 -8.46 12.45 -0.43
C LEU A 63 -8.62 13.17 -1.76
N ASP A 64 -9.73 13.88 -1.98
CA ASP A 64 -9.93 14.75 -3.15
C ASP A 64 -8.81 15.80 -3.24
N ARG A 65 -8.54 16.46 -2.11
CA ARG A 65 -7.43 17.42 -1.99
C ARG A 65 -6.07 16.74 -2.15
N MET A 66 -5.86 15.58 -1.55
CA MET A 66 -4.61 14.82 -1.65
C MET A 66 -4.30 14.45 -3.11
N ALA A 67 -5.32 14.04 -3.87
CA ALA A 67 -5.20 13.71 -5.29
C ALA A 67 -4.97 14.95 -6.16
N TYR A 68 -5.56 16.09 -5.80
CA TYR A 68 -5.32 17.37 -6.48
C TYR A 68 -3.91 17.92 -6.24
N GLU A 69 -3.42 17.85 -4.99
CA GLU A 69 -2.09 18.32 -4.60
C GLU A 69 -0.96 17.32 -4.91
N GLY A 70 -1.29 16.09 -5.30
CA GLY A 70 -0.36 14.98 -5.45
C GLY A 70 -0.62 14.17 -6.72
N GLN A 71 -0.30 12.87 -6.68
CA GLN A 71 -0.49 11.96 -7.82
C GLN A 71 -1.60 10.96 -7.57
N LYS A 72 -2.54 10.86 -8.52
CA LYS A 72 -3.54 9.80 -8.60
C LYS A 72 -3.06 8.70 -9.55
N TRP A 73 -2.93 7.47 -9.06
CA TRP A 73 -2.51 6.31 -9.87
C TRP A 73 -3.72 5.45 -10.24
N THR A 74 -4.01 5.31 -11.54
CA THR A 74 -5.19 4.57 -12.03
C THR A 74 -4.92 3.09 -12.30
N ASN A 75 -3.66 2.67 -12.32
CA ASN A 75 -3.21 1.31 -12.55
C ASN A 75 -2.27 0.83 -11.43
N PHE A 76 -2.75 0.89 -10.18
CA PHE A 76 -1.98 0.47 -9.00
C PHE A 76 -2.52 -0.84 -8.42
N TYR A 77 -1.61 -1.77 -8.11
CA TYR A 77 -1.95 -3.17 -7.81
C TYR A 77 -1.42 -3.68 -6.49
N VAL A 78 -2.19 -4.55 -5.85
CA VAL A 78 -1.75 -5.29 -4.66
C VAL A 78 -1.09 -6.61 -5.04
N GLY A 79 -0.22 -7.13 -4.17
CA GLY A 79 0.45 -8.43 -4.39
C GLY A 79 -0.47 -9.66 -4.30
N ALA A 80 -1.67 -9.52 -3.75
CA ALA A 80 -2.70 -10.55 -3.71
C ALA A 80 -4.10 -9.98 -3.44
N SER A 81 -5.15 -10.73 -3.79
CA SER A 81 -6.55 -10.29 -3.64
C SER A 81 -7.19 -10.51 -2.26
N VAL A 82 -6.39 -10.76 -1.21
CA VAL A 82 -6.86 -10.94 0.18
C VAL A 82 -5.82 -10.40 1.18
N CYS A 83 -6.28 -10.07 2.39
CA CYS A 83 -5.57 -9.27 3.39
C CYS A 83 -4.14 -9.74 3.72
N THR A 84 -3.98 -10.91 4.37
CA THR A 84 -2.68 -11.45 4.82
C THR A 84 -1.59 -11.42 3.72
N PRO A 85 -1.76 -12.09 2.56
CA PRO A 85 -0.75 -12.08 1.51
C PRO A 85 -0.47 -10.67 0.98
N SER A 86 -1.49 -9.83 0.81
CA SER A 86 -1.29 -8.46 0.30
C SER A 86 -0.45 -7.60 1.25
N ARG A 87 -0.70 -7.70 2.56
CA ARG A 87 0.08 -7.02 3.61
C ARG A 87 1.52 -7.50 3.65
N ALA A 88 1.73 -8.82 3.50
CA ALA A 88 3.07 -9.39 3.40
C ALA A 88 3.81 -8.83 2.18
N ALA A 89 3.13 -8.75 1.03
CA ALA A 89 3.74 -8.22 -0.18
C ALA A 89 4.14 -6.74 -0.07
N LEU A 90 3.27 -5.91 0.50
CA LEU A 90 3.59 -4.50 0.76
C LEU A 90 4.83 -4.36 1.64
N LEU A 91 4.86 -5.07 2.77
CA LEU A 91 5.92 -4.89 3.76
C LEU A 91 7.24 -5.55 3.36
N THR A 92 7.25 -6.57 2.51
CA THR A 92 8.50 -7.26 2.11
C THR A 92 8.97 -6.89 0.71
N GLY A 93 8.15 -6.17 -0.07
CA GLY A 93 8.42 -5.91 -1.49
C GLY A 93 8.44 -7.18 -2.35
N ARG A 94 7.90 -8.30 -1.84
CA ARG A 94 8.00 -9.63 -2.45
C ARG A 94 6.62 -10.24 -2.66
N LEU A 95 6.46 -11.01 -3.74
CA LEU A 95 5.26 -11.78 -3.97
C LEU A 95 5.02 -12.75 -2.79
N PRO A 96 3.78 -12.92 -2.31
CA PRO A 96 3.49 -13.69 -1.09
C PRO A 96 3.95 -15.15 -1.15
N VAL A 97 4.02 -15.71 -2.36
CA VAL A 97 4.53 -17.07 -2.60
C VAL A 97 6.00 -17.23 -2.23
N ARG A 98 6.81 -16.16 -2.25
CA ARG A 98 8.23 -16.19 -1.89
C ARG A 98 8.44 -16.24 -0.38
N SER A 99 7.61 -15.49 0.37
CA SER A 99 7.63 -15.48 1.83
C SER A 99 6.87 -16.66 2.46
N GLY A 100 6.16 -17.44 1.66
CA GLY A 100 5.30 -18.51 2.18
C GLY A 100 3.98 -18.00 2.76
N MET A 101 3.71 -16.70 2.61
CA MET A 101 2.44 -16.06 2.95
C MET A 101 1.36 -16.34 1.89
N ALA A 102 1.35 -17.55 1.32
CA ALA A 102 0.42 -18.02 0.31
C ALA A 102 0.10 -19.51 0.55
N SER A 103 -1.13 -19.92 0.27
CA SER A 103 -1.57 -21.30 0.46
C SER A 103 -2.79 -21.65 -0.40
N HIS A 104 -2.87 -22.92 -0.81
CA HIS A 104 -4.07 -23.53 -1.37
C HIS A 104 -5.10 -23.96 -0.30
N LYS A 105 -4.68 -24.12 0.97
CA LYS A 105 -5.56 -24.59 2.06
C LYS A 105 -6.27 -23.44 2.77
N SER A 106 -5.54 -22.37 3.10
CA SER A 106 -6.11 -21.20 3.78
C SER A 106 -5.67 -19.91 3.11
N ARG A 107 -6.61 -19.02 2.81
CA ARG A 107 -6.31 -17.77 2.09
C ARG A 107 -5.72 -16.66 2.97
N VAL A 108 -5.94 -16.72 4.28
CA VAL A 108 -5.46 -15.74 5.29
C VAL A 108 -5.13 -16.43 6.61
N LEU A 109 -4.40 -15.74 7.49
CA LEU A 109 -4.19 -16.17 8.89
C LEU A 109 -5.43 -15.88 9.74
N PHE A 110 -5.63 -16.63 10.82
CA PHE A 110 -6.69 -16.43 11.81
C PHE A 110 -6.11 -16.57 13.25
N PRO A 111 -6.91 -16.34 14.31
CA PRO A 111 -6.46 -16.48 15.70
C PRO A 111 -6.04 -17.89 16.12
N ASP A 112 -6.36 -18.93 15.35
CA ASP A 112 -5.90 -20.32 15.57
C ASP A 112 -4.72 -20.70 14.64
N SER A 113 -4.18 -19.76 13.87
CA SER A 113 -3.03 -20.04 13.00
C SER A 113 -1.76 -20.29 13.81
N LYS A 114 -1.00 -21.32 13.42
CA LYS A 114 0.22 -21.70 14.11
C LYS A 114 1.38 -20.74 13.87
N TYR A 115 1.49 -20.20 12.65
CA TYR A 115 2.62 -19.38 12.19
C TYR A 115 2.18 -17.96 11.77
N GLY A 116 3.14 -17.17 11.30
CA GLY A 116 2.98 -15.80 10.80
C GLY A 116 4.01 -15.50 9.71
N LEU A 117 4.25 -14.22 9.43
CA LEU A 117 5.33 -13.79 8.56
C LEU A 117 6.66 -14.32 9.12
N PRO A 118 7.44 -15.08 8.33
CA PRO A 118 8.68 -15.66 8.81
C PRO A 118 9.70 -14.61 9.25
N GLU A 119 10.43 -14.88 10.33
CA GLU A 119 11.49 -14.01 10.88
C GLU A 119 12.67 -13.80 9.92
N ASN A 120 12.82 -14.64 8.89
CA ASN A 120 13.86 -14.47 7.88
C ASN A 120 13.45 -13.52 6.74
N GLU A 121 12.18 -13.10 6.66
CA GLU A 121 11.79 -12.01 5.78
C GLU A 121 12.26 -10.67 6.35
N ILE A 122 12.54 -9.72 5.47
CA ILE A 122 12.95 -8.37 5.87
C ILE A 122 11.82 -7.42 5.48
N THR A 123 11.23 -6.80 6.47
CA THR A 123 10.16 -5.83 6.31
C THR A 123 10.69 -4.42 6.01
N LEU A 124 9.83 -3.57 5.44
CA LEU A 124 10.10 -2.16 5.24
C LEU A 124 10.41 -1.45 6.57
N ALA A 125 9.77 -1.87 7.66
CA ALA A 125 10.03 -1.32 8.98
C ALA A 125 11.46 -1.64 9.44
N GLU A 126 11.94 -2.87 9.25
CA GLU A 126 13.33 -3.24 9.58
C GLU A 126 14.33 -2.45 8.73
N GLN A 127 14.11 -2.37 7.41
CA GLN A 127 14.95 -1.56 6.51
C GLN A 127 15.06 -0.10 6.97
N LEU A 128 13.93 0.52 7.30
CA LEU A 128 13.91 1.93 7.70
C LEU A 128 14.49 2.12 9.11
N LYS A 129 14.24 1.19 10.03
CA LYS A 129 14.79 1.23 11.39
C LYS A 129 16.33 1.17 11.39
N ASP A 130 16.92 0.33 10.55
CA ASP A 130 18.38 0.28 10.36
C ASP A 130 18.97 1.59 9.81
N LEU A 131 18.14 2.39 9.12
CA LEU A 131 18.48 3.72 8.60
C LEU A 131 18.16 4.85 9.60
N GLY A 132 17.82 4.51 10.85
CA GLY A 132 17.57 5.47 11.93
C GLY A 132 16.16 6.03 11.99
N TYR A 133 15.21 5.44 11.25
CA TYR A 133 13.80 5.81 11.37
C TYR A 133 13.21 5.29 12.68
N SER A 134 12.23 6.02 13.20
CA SER A 134 11.31 5.49 14.21
C SER A 134 10.04 4.97 13.55
N THR A 135 9.69 3.73 13.87
CA THR A 135 8.69 2.98 13.10
C THR A 135 7.45 2.66 13.94
N ALA A 136 6.26 2.91 13.39
CA ALA A 136 4.98 2.61 14.05
C ALA A 136 4.05 1.81 13.14
N CYS A 137 3.51 0.72 13.67
CA CYS A 137 2.36 0.02 13.09
C CYS A 137 1.12 0.43 13.88
N ILE A 138 0.13 1.00 13.21
CA ILE A 138 -1.12 1.45 13.84
C ILE A 138 -2.28 0.79 13.10
N GLY A 139 -2.96 -0.12 13.80
CA GLY A 139 -4.14 -0.84 13.33
C GLY A 139 -3.91 -2.32 13.01
N LYS A 140 -4.55 -2.79 11.94
CA LYS A 140 -4.58 -4.20 11.54
C LYS A 140 -3.21 -4.69 11.12
N TRP A 141 -2.71 -5.74 11.79
CA TRP A 141 -1.47 -6.40 11.42
C TRP A 141 -1.68 -7.53 10.41
N HIS A 142 -2.35 -8.61 10.83
CA HIS A 142 -2.77 -9.76 10.03
C HIS A 142 -1.65 -10.60 9.39
N LEU A 143 -0.45 -10.55 9.97
CA LEU A 143 0.73 -11.31 9.57
C LEU A 143 1.23 -12.24 10.70
N GLY A 144 0.34 -12.63 11.61
CA GLY A 144 0.62 -13.52 12.74
C GLY A 144 0.38 -12.80 14.05
N HIS A 145 -0.32 -13.46 14.97
CA HIS A 145 -0.79 -12.83 16.21
C HIS A 145 -0.01 -13.28 17.46
N LYS A 146 0.82 -14.34 17.31
CA LYS A 146 1.70 -14.82 18.37
C LYS A 146 2.90 -13.89 18.49
N GLU A 147 3.48 -13.86 19.68
CA GLU A 147 4.59 -12.97 20.03
C GLU A 147 5.70 -12.90 18.97
N PRO A 148 6.26 -14.02 18.43
CA PRO A 148 7.34 -13.95 17.43
C PRO A 148 6.94 -13.24 16.13
N TYR A 149 5.64 -13.17 15.84
CA TYR A 149 5.10 -12.60 14.61
C TYR A 149 4.45 -11.23 14.80
N LEU A 150 4.44 -10.67 16.02
CA LEU A 150 3.88 -9.34 16.27
C LEU A 150 4.71 -8.25 15.57
N PRO A 151 4.12 -7.08 15.25
CA PRO A 151 4.84 -5.98 14.60
C PRO A 151 6.13 -5.58 15.30
N THR A 152 6.16 -5.66 16.64
CA THR A 152 7.34 -5.31 17.45
C THR A 152 8.54 -6.23 17.24
N ASN A 153 8.32 -7.43 16.69
CA ASN A 153 9.35 -8.38 16.28
C ASN A 153 9.58 -8.37 14.76
N GLN A 154 9.03 -7.37 14.06
CA GLN A 154 9.06 -7.21 12.60
C GLN A 154 9.39 -5.75 12.26
N GLY A 155 10.34 -5.17 12.99
CA GLY A 155 10.91 -3.83 12.74
C GLY A 155 10.15 -2.64 13.31
N PHE A 156 8.95 -2.80 13.86
CA PHE A 156 8.19 -1.67 14.42
C PHE A 156 8.58 -1.36 15.87
N ASP A 157 8.97 -0.12 16.18
CA ASP A 157 9.24 0.33 17.55
C ASP A 157 7.96 0.47 18.39
N TYR A 158 6.82 0.70 17.71
CA TYR A 158 5.54 0.93 18.35
C TYR A 158 4.42 0.19 17.63
N TYR A 159 3.54 -0.46 18.40
CA TYR A 159 2.31 -1.05 17.89
C TYR A 159 1.09 -0.55 18.68
N PHE A 160 0.03 -0.18 17.97
CA PHE A 160 -1.29 0.04 18.54
C PHE A 160 -2.35 -0.50 17.59
N GLY A 161 -3.03 -1.60 17.90
CA GLY A 161 -4.02 -2.16 16.98
C GLY A 161 -4.55 -3.54 17.30
N ILE A 162 -5.39 -4.04 16.39
CA ILE A 162 -5.95 -5.40 16.43
C ILE A 162 -5.08 -6.30 15.52
N PRO A 163 -4.62 -7.48 15.97
CA PRO A 163 -3.57 -8.22 15.28
C PRO A 163 -4.06 -9.04 14.06
N TYR A 164 -5.37 -9.08 13.83
CA TYR A 164 -6.03 -9.79 12.72
C TYR A 164 -7.32 -9.06 12.30
N SER A 165 -8.08 -9.60 11.33
CA SER A 165 -9.37 -9.02 10.93
C SER A 165 -10.34 -8.93 12.12
N ASN A 166 -11.11 -7.86 12.16
CA ASN A 166 -11.95 -7.50 13.30
C ASN A 166 -13.19 -8.41 13.50
N ASP A 167 -13.44 -9.33 12.56
CA ASP A 167 -14.50 -10.33 12.57
C ASP A 167 -14.09 -11.71 13.10
N MET A 168 -12.78 -11.98 13.24
CA MET A 168 -12.24 -13.34 13.39
C MET A 168 -12.33 -13.97 14.81
N ASP A 169 -12.88 -13.26 15.80
CA ASP A 169 -13.10 -13.77 17.17
C ASP A 169 -14.58 -13.56 17.57
N ARG A 170 -15.50 -14.08 16.75
CA ARG A 170 -16.95 -13.92 16.97
C ARG A 170 -17.45 -14.88 18.06
N ILE A 171 -17.97 -14.32 19.16
CA ILE A 171 -18.40 -15.07 20.34
C ILE A 171 -19.92 -15.26 20.47
N GLN A 172 -20.74 -14.52 19.70
CA GLN A 172 -22.19 -14.70 19.69
C GLN A 172 -22.68 -15.45 18.44
N GLY A 173 -23.65 -16.35 18.67
CA GLY A 173 -24.03 -17.39 17.73
C GLY A 173 -25.41 -17.21 17.10
N ASP A 174 -25.40 -16.97 15.79
CA ASP A 174 -26.18 -17.79 14.86
C ASP A 174 -25.17 -18.52 13.95
N GLU A 175 -25.65 -19.48 13.14
CA GLU A 175 -24.92 -19.95 11.97
C GLU A 175 -24.41 -18.75 11.14
N TYR A 176 -23.23 -18.89 10.53
CA TYR A 176 -22.54 -17.81 9.81
C TYR A 176 -23.48 -17.01 8.90
N LYS A 177 -24.28 -17.70 8.06
CA LYS A 177 -25.21 -17.05 7.11
C LYS A 177 -26.29 -16.23 7.82
N ASN A 178 -26.88 -16.77 8.89
CA ASN A 178 -27.96 -16.11 9.61
C ASN A 178 -27.44 -14.83 10.30
N TYR A 179 -26.27 -14.90 10.92
CA TYR A 179 -25.66 -13.75 11.58
C TYR A 179 -25.42 -12.59 10.60
N TRP A 180 -24.92 -12.87 9.40
CA TRP A 180 -24.62 -11.83 8.40
C TRP A 180 -25.86 -11.33 7.63
N SER A 181 -27.02 -11.95 7.84
CA SER A 181 -28.30 -11.45 7.30
C SER A 181 -28.96 -10.41 8.21
N ARG A 182 -28.43 -10.20 9.42
CA ARG A 182 -28.98 -9.26 10.40
C ARG A 182 -28.76 -7.80 9.97
N SER A 183 -29.57 -6.89 10.51
CA SER A 183 -29.36 -5.45 10.32
C SER A 183 -28.08 -4.99 11.01
N ASN A 184 -27.39 -3.99 10.42
CA ASN A 184 -26.15 -3.46 11.00
C ASN A 184 -26.33 -2.96 12.45
N ASP A 185 -27.48 -2.39 12.78
CA ASP A 185 -27.76 -1.91 14.15
C ASP A 185 -27.82 -3.02 15.19
N SER A 186 -28.11 -4.25 14.78
CA SER A 186 -28.10 -5.41 15.66
C SER A 186 -26.72 -6.06 15.81
N ILE A 187 -25.77 -5.72 14.95
CA ILE A 187 -24.38 -6.19 15.04
C ILE A 187 -23.65 -5.23 15.99
N LYS A 188 -23.19 -5.76 17.13
CA LYS A 188 -22.53 -4.97 18.18
C LYS A 188 -21.07 -5.36 18.32
N THR A 189 -20.25 -4.46 18.83
CA THR A 189 -18.81 -4.68 19.01
C THR A 189 -18.53 -5.83 19.98
N GLU A 190 -19.40 -6.02 20.98
CA GLU A 190 -19.34 -7.09 21.97
C GLU A 190 -19.57 -8.49 21.37
N HIS A 191 -20.02 -8.58 20.11
CA HIS A 191 -20.13 -9.86 19.42
C HIS A 191 -18.77 -10.42 18.99
N PHE A 192 -17.72 -9.58 19.00
CA PHE A 192 -16.38 -9.90 18.53
C PHE A 192 -15.36 -9.64 19.63
N ASN A 193 -14.82 -10.70 20.22
CA ASN A 193 -13.87 -10.69 21.33
C ASN A 193 -12.43 -10.33 20.91
N VAL A 194 -12.28 -9.50 19.88
CA VAL A 194 -10.96 -9.12 19.35
C VAL A 194 -10.20 -8.22 20.34
N PRO A 195 -8.88 -8.44 20.52
CA PRO A 195 -8.08 -7.62 21.42
C PRO A 195 -7.60 -6.35 20.71
N LEU A 196 -7.49 -5.26 21.45
CA LEU A 196 -6.68 -4.10 21.08
C LEU A 196 -5.39 -4.13 21.89
N LEU A 197 -4.27 -4.16 21.17
CA LEU A 197 -2.94 -4.20 21.77
C LEU A 197 -2.29 -2.82 21.75
N ARG A 198 -1.44 -2.58 22.75
CA ARG A 198 -0.37 -1.58 22.72
C ARG A 198 0.95 -2.33 22.92
N ASN A 199 1.78 -2.35 21.90
CA ASN A 199 2.95 -3.24 21.81
C ASN A 199 2.52 -4.70 22.02
N THR A 200 2.98 -5.36 23.09
CA THR A 200 2.64 -6.74 23.41
C THR A 200 1.48 -6.86 24.40
N GLU A 201 1.01 -5.75 24.99
CA GLU A 201 -0.01 -5.75 26.03
C GLU A 201 -1.41 -5.59 25.44
N ILE A 202 -2.35 -6.44 25.88
CA ILE A 202 -3.77 -6.26 25.58
C ILE A 202 -4.31 -5.18 26.52
N ILE A 203 -4.71 -4.04 25.96
CA ILE A 203 -5.24 -2.90 26.73
C ILE A 203 -6.77 -2.88 26.77
N GLU A 204 -7.44 -3.62 25.88
CA GLU A 204 -8.90 -3.68 25.78
C GLU A 204 -9.34 -4.94 25.03
N ARG A 205 -10.34 -5.67 25.57
CA ARG A 205 -10.94 -6.86 24.95
C ARG A 205 -12.36 -7.10 25.52
N PRO A 206 -13.42 -7.14 24.69
CA PRO A 206 -13.44 -6.82 23.26
C PRO A 206 -13.06 -5.36 23.02
N ALA A 207 -12.34 -5.10 21.91
CA ALA A 207 -12.08 -3.73 21.48
C ALA A 207 -13.37 -3.01 21.06
N ASN A 208 -13.56 -1.77 21.49
CA ASN A 208 -14.65 -0.91 21.04
C ASN A 208 -14.40 -0.40 19.62
N GLN A 209 -14.87 -1.17 18.66
CA GLN A 209 -14.67 -0.89 17.23
C GLN A 209 -15.45 0.32 16.72
N ASN A 210 -16.47 0.83 17.45
CA ASN A 210 -17.16 2.08 17.08
C ASN A 210 -16.22 3.29 17.11
N THR A 211 -15.12 3.22 17.86
CA THR A 211 -14.17 4.34 18.01
C THR A 211 -12.82 4.08 17.33
N ILE A 212 -12.63 2.91 16.73
CA ILE A 212 -11.30 2.43 16.37
C ILE A 212 -10.65 3.25 15.24
N THR A 213 -11.43 3.67 14.25
CA THR A 213 -10.96 4.52 13.14
C THR A 213 -10.41 5.86 13.64
N THR A 214 -11.17 6.55 14.51
CA THR A 214 -10.71 7.78 15.16
C THR A 214 -9.49 7.54 16.06
N ARG A 215 -9.47 6.45 16.84
CA ARG A 215 -8.32 6.13 17.73
C ARG A 215 -7.04 5.91 16.95
N TYR A 216 -7.09 5.17 15.85
CA TYR A 216 -5.91 4.97 14.99
C TYR A 216 -5.40 6.28 14.38
N SER A 217 -6.30 7.14 13.93
CA SER A 217 -5.91 8.45 13.39
C SER A 217 -5.28 9.35 14.46
N ASN A 218 -5.82 9.33 15.68
CA ASN A 218 -5.28 10.09 16.82
C ASN A 218 -3.92 9.55 17.29
N GLU A 219 -3.71 8.24 17.27
CA GLU A 219 -2.42 7.62 17.57
C GLU A 219 -1.37 8.01 16.51
N ALA A 220 -1.74 8.05 15.23
CA ALA A 220 -0.84 8.52 14.17
C ALA A 220 -0.45 10.00 14.37
N VAL A 221 -1.41 10.89 14.64
CA VAL A 221 -1.16 12.30 14.95
C VAL A 221 -0.23 12.46 16.16
N SER A 222 -0.47 11.67 17.22
CA SER A 222 0.33 11.70 18.44
C SER A 222 1.76 11.22 18.18
N TYR A 223 1.92 10.17 17.35
CA TYR A 223 3.22 9.65 16.97
C TYR A 223 4.03 10.65 16.13
N ILE A 224 3.39 11.34 15.18
CA ILE A 224 4.02 12.42 14.39
C ILE A 224 4.59 13.49 15.32
N LYS A 225 3.76 14.02 16.23
CA LYS A 225 4.16 15.09 17.16
C LYS A 225 5.32 14.68 18.07
N LYS A 226 5.32 13.42 18.54
CA LYS A 226 6.35 12.89 19.42
C LYS A 226 7.68 12.64 18.71
N ASN A 227 7.66 12.34 17.40
CA ASN A 227 8.84 11.93 16.65
C ASN A 227 9.29 12.94 15.59
N LYS A 228 8.77 14.18 15.63
CA LYS A 228 9.04 15.20 14.59
C LYS A 228 10.51 15.58 14.39
N ASP A 229 11.36 15.34 15.39
CA ASP A 229 12.80 15.69 15.34
C ASP A 229 13.68 14.60 14.71
N LYS A 230 13.09 13.48 14.26
CA LYS A 230 13.77 12.36 13.60
C LYS A 230 12.90 11.81 12.46
N PRO A 231 13.50 11.16 11.44
CA PRO A 231 12.70 10.52 10.40
C PRO A 231 11.78 9.45 11.00
N PHE A 232 10.53 9.41 10.55
CA PHE A 232 9.57 8.41 11.02
C PHE A 232 8.87 7.69 9.88
N PHE A 233 8.47 6.45 10.16
CA PHE A 233 7.63 5.63 9.32
C PHE A 233 6.36 5.22 10.08
N ILE A 234 5.20 5.52 9.51
CA ILE A 234 3.90 5.10 10.04
C ILE A 234 3.22 4.20 9.01
N TYR A 235 2.97 2.96 9.40
CA TYR A 235 2.04 2.05 8.73
C TYR A 235 0.69 2.13 9.43
N LEU A 236 -0.20 3.01 8.93
CA LEU A 236 -1.56 3.18 9.42
C LEU A 236 -2.50 2.27 8.63
N ALA A 237 -2.73 1.08 9.16
CA ALA A 237 -3.52 0.05 8.50
C ALA A 237 -4.88 -0.10 9.19
N HIS A 238 -5.92 0.48 8.61
CA HIS A 238 -7.25 0.39 9.23
C HIS A 238 -7.77 -1.06 9.21
N ASN A 239 -8.54 -1.43 10.25
CA ASN A 239 -9.35 -2.65 10.23
C ASN A 239 -10.62 -2.47 9.39
N LEU A 240 -11.06 -1.23 9.18
CA LEU A 240 -12.28 -0.87 8.49
C LEU A 240 -11.92 -0.25 7.12
N PRO A 241 -12.77 -0.35 6.08
CA PRO A 241 -14.17 -0.78 6.06
C PRO A 241 -14.43 -2.29 5.89
N HIS A 242 -13.49 -3.17 6.28
CA HIS A 242 -13.81 -4.60 6.41
C HIS A 242 -15.02 -4.83 7.32
N ILE A 243 -15.83 -5.80 6.95
CA ILE A 243 -17.00 -6.23 7.73
C ILE A 243 -16.55 -6.90 9.03
N PRO A 244 -17.25 -6.74 10.17
CA PRO A 244 -18.41 -5.88 10.41
C PRO A 244 -18.05 -4.39 10.38
N LEU A 245 -19.00 -3.57 9.91
CA LEU A 245 -18.82 -2.12 9.88
C LEU A 245 -19.17 -1.50 11.23
N PHE A 246 -18.32 -0.58 11.69
CA PHE A 246 -18.57 0.23 12.88
C PHE A 246 -18.09 1.66 12.62
N ALA A 247 -18.88 2.64 13.02
CA ALA A 247 -18.52 4.06 12.90
C ALA A 247 -18.79 4.76 14.23
N SER A 248 -18.05 5.82 14.48
CA SER A 248 -18.24 6.64 15.68
C SER A 248 -19.55 7.42 15.60
N GLU A 249 -20.07 7.86 16.74
CA GLU A 249 -21.31 8.67 16.80
C GLU A 249 -21.25 9.95 15.95
N ALA A 250 -20.06 10.49 15.72
CA ALA A 250 -19.89 11.67 14.88
C ALA A 250 -20.20 11.39 13.39
N PHE A 251 -19.96 10.16 12.93
CA PHE A 251 -20.09 9.75 11.52
C PHE A 251 -21.26 8.82 11.26
N LYS A 252 -21.75 8.10 12.27
CA LYS A 252 -22.85 7.15 12.13
C LYS A 252 -24.13 7.83 11.58
N GLY A 253 -24.65 7.29 10.49
CA GLY A 253 -25.84 7.75 9.79
C GLY A 253 -25.69 9.08 9.04
N LYS A 254 -24.47 9.49 8.66
CA LYS A 254 -24.21 10.80 8.00
C LYS A 254 -23.99 10.67 6.50
N SER A 255 -23.34 9.61 6.06
CA SER A 255 -23.04 9.38 4.66
C SER A 255 -24.29 8.96 3.89
N LYS A 256 -24.41 9.49 2.67
CA LYS A 256 -25.45 9.06 1.71
C LYS A 256 -25.29 7.60 1.29
N ARG A 257 -24.11 6.98 1.51
CA ARG A 257 -23.83 5.59 1.17
C ARG A 257 -24.08 4.62 2.35
N GLY A 258 -24.72 5.10 3.42
CA GLY A 258 -25.02 4.33 4.61
C GLY A 258 -23.77 4.02 5.42
N LEU A 259 -23.83 2.99 6.27
CA LEU A 259 -22.76 2.70 7.24
C LEU A 259 -21.39 2.46 6.61
N TYR A 260 -21.33 1.86 5.42
CA TYR A 260 -20.05 1.72 4.70
C TYR A 260 -19.45 3.09 4.37
N GLY A 261 -20.29 4.00 3.89
CA GLY A 261 -19.90 5.39 3.64
C GLY A 261 -19.49 6.13 4.91
N ASP A 262 -20.22 5.94 6.02
CA ASP A 262 -19.86 6.58 7.31
C ASP A 262 -18.42 6.23 7.72
N VAL A 263 -18.03 4.96 7.55
CA VAL A 263 -16.68 4.49 7.84
C VAL A 263 -15.65 5.13 6.92
N VAL A 264 -15.90 5.17 5.60
CA VAL A 264 -14.96 5.75 4.63
C VAL A 264 -14.82 7.26 4.85
N GLU A 265 -15.90 7.97 5.15
CA GLU A 265 -15.88 9.40 5.50
C GLU A 265 -15.14 9.64 6.84
N GLU A 266 -15.23 8.73 7.81
CA GLU A 266 -14.45 8.82 9.07
C GLU A 266 -12.95 8.61 8.83
N ILE A 267 -12.57 7.65 7.96
CA ILE A 267 -11.17 7.46 7.54
C ILE A 267 -10.65 8.72 6.86
N ASP A 268 -11.40 9.30 5.92
CA ASP A 268 -11.02 10.54 5.22
C ASP A 268 -10.81 11.72 6.19
N ASN A 269 -11.68 11.86 7.20
CA ASN A 269 -11.49 12.86 8.25
C ASN A 269 -10.20 12.63 9.06
N GLY A 270 -9.86 11.37 9.36
CA GLY A 270 -8.59 11.00 9.97
C GLY A 270 -7.39 11.42 9.13
N ILE A 271 -7.45 11.20 7.81
CA ILE A 271 -6.43 11.67 6.85
C ILE A 271 -6.30 13.20 6.90
N GLY A 272 -7.43 13.92 6.94
CA GLY A 272 -7.45 15.37 7.11
C GLY A 272 -6.68 15.85 8.35
N ASN A 273 -6.87 15.18 9.49
CA ASN A 273 -6.16 15.50 10.74
C ASN A 273 -4.65 15.23 10.66
N ILE A 274 -4.25 14.14 10.00
CA ILE A 274 -2.83 13.81 9.76
C ILE A 274 -2.19 14.88 8.87
N LEU A 275 -2.78 15.18 7.72
CA LEU A 275 -2.25 16.19 6.78
C LEU A 275 -2.20 17.59 7.41
N LYS A 276 -3.19 17.94 8.23
CA LYS A 276 -3.18 19.17 9.02
C LYS A 276 -2.02 19.19 10.02
N THR A 277 -1.83 18.11 10.77
CA THR A 277 -0.73 18.01 11.75
C THR A 277 0.64 18.15 11.07
N LEU A 278 0.85 17.51 9.92
CA LEU A 278 2.09 17.66 9.16
C LEU A 278 2.37 19.12 8.75
N LYS A 279 1.32 19.90 8.46
CA LYS A 279 1.46 21.33 8.14
C LYS A 279 1.75 22.16 9.39
N GLU A 280 1.07 21.88 10.50
CA GLU A 280 1.25 22.60 11.78
C GLU A 280 2.63 22.36 12.42
N GLU A 281 3.21 21.18 12.20
CA GLU A 281 4.55 20.83 12.71
C GLU A 281 5.67 21.09 11.67
N ASP A 282 5.39 21.80 10.57
CA ASP A 282 6.35 22.11 9.48
C ASP A 282 6.98 20.87 8.79
N LEU A 283 6.33 19.71 8.89
CA LEU A 283 6.79 18.44 8.33
C LEU A 283 6.29 18.16 6.91
N ALA A 284 5.29 18.92 6.43
CA ALA A 284 4.60 18.67 5.17
C ALA A 284 5.53 18.55 3.95
N LYS A 285 6.58 19.38 3.88
CA LYS A 285 7.53 19.35 2.75
C LYS A 285 8.56 18.22 2.82
N ASN A 286 8.67 17.54 3.97
CA ASN A 286 9.61 16.44 4.20
C ASN A 286 8.85 15.15 4.55
N THR A 287 7.60 14.99 4.10
CA THR A 287 6.80 13.79 4.39
C THR A 287 6.09 13.32 3.14
N ILE A 288 6.22 12.04 2.84
CA ILE A 288 5.45 11.36 1.80
C ILE A 288 4.33 10.58 2.47
N VAL A 289 3.12 10.80 1.99
CA VAL A 289 1.91 10.10 2.40
C VAL A 289 1.36 9.35 1.18
N VAL A 290 1.08 8.07 1.34
CA VAL A 290 0.37 7.27 0.33
C VAL A 290 -0.91 6.70 0.94
N PHE A 291 -2.02 6.88 0.25
CA PHE A 291 -3.28 6.21 0.55
C PHE A 291 -3.53 5.11 -0.46
N THR A 292 -3.84 3.90 0.01
CA THR A 292 -4.26 2.76 -0.82
C THR A 292 -5.03 1.71 -0.01
N SER A 293 -5.35 0.56 -0.60
CA SER A 293 -6.13 -0.54 0.01
C SER A 293 -5.42 -1.89 -0.16
N ASP A 294 -5.71 -2.85 0.72
CA ASP A 294 -5.08 -4.17 0.69
C ASP A 294 -5.63 -5.12 -0.36
N ASN A 295 -6.88 -4.95 -0.78
CA ASN A 295 -7.48 -5.69 -1.88
C ASN A 295 -8.76 -4.99 -2.37
N GLY A 296 -9.37 -5.57 -3.40
CA GLY A 296 -10.69 -5.20 -3.88
C GLY A 296 -11.79 -5.30 -2.82
N PRO A 297 -13.00 -4.80 -3.14
CA PRO A 297 -14.10 -4.77 -2.20
C PRO A 297 -14.74 -6.15 -1.99
N TRP A 298 -15.29 -6.39 -0.81
CA TRP A 298 -16.00 -7.62 -0.50
C TRP A 298 -17.46 -7.60 -0.99
N LEU A 299 -17.64 -7.76 -2.30
CA LEU A 299 -18.92 -7.58 -3.01
C LEU A 299 -20.07 -8.48 -2.52
N SER A 300 -19.78 -9.62 -1.89
CA SER A 300 -20.81 -10.52 -1.34
C SER A 300 -21.62 -9.90 -0.20
N PHE A 301 -21.13 -8.80 0.40
CA PHE A 301 -21.85 -8.03 1.43
C PHE A 301 -22.72 -6.91 0.87
N GLY A 302 -22.88 -6.81 -0.46
CA GLY A 302 -23.81 -5.89 -1.09
C GLY A 302 -23.58 -4.44 -0.66
N LEU A 303 -24.61 -3.78 -0.12
CA LEU A 303 -24.51 -2.38 0.31
C LEU A 303 -23.53 -2.15 1.47
N ASN A 304 -23.20 -3.19 2.24
CA ASN A 304 -22.21 -3.14 3.30
C ASN A 304 -20.79 -3.42 2.80
N GLY A 305 -20.63 -3.89 1.56
CA GLY A 305 -19.34 -3.96 0.88
C GLY A 305 -19.05 -2.70 0.08
N GLY A 306 -17.79 -2.55 -0.32
CA GLY A 306 -17.34 -1.50 -1.23
C GLY A 306 -17.74 -1.71 -2.69
N SER A 307 -17.17 -0.89 -3.56
CA SER A 307 -17.44 -0.82 -5.00
C SER A 307 -16.15 -0.97 -5.81
N ALA A 308 -16.16 -1.88 -6.77
CA ALA A 308 -15.07 -2.01 -7.73
C ALA A 308 -15.13 -0.92 -8.82
N GLY A 309 -16.15 -0.05 -8.79
CA GLY A 309 -16.44 0.91 -9.84
C GLY A 309 -16.74 0.18 -11.15
N LEU A 310 -15.98 0.51 -12.19
CA LEU A 310 -16.09 -0.12 -13.50
C LEU A 310 -15.41 -1.50 -13.59
N LEU A 311 -14.61 -1.88 -12.60
CA LEU A 311 -13.76 -3.07 -12.69
C LEU A 311 -14.56 -4.34 -12.41
N LYS A 312 -14.08 -5.47 -12.94
CA LYS A 312 -14.74 -6.77 -12.78
C LYS A 312 -14.43 -7.42 -11.44
N ALA A 313 -15.46 -7.94 -10.79
CA ALA A 313 -15.40 -8.68 -9.53
C ALA A 313 -14.74 -7.90 -8.36
N GLY A 314 -14.25 -8.62 -7.35
CA GLY A 314 -13.79 -8.04 -6.10
C GLY A 314 -12.84 -8.96 -5.33
N LYS A 315 -12.79 -8.78 -4.00
CA LYS A 315 -11.97 -9.54 -3.05
C LYS A 315 -11.93 -11.04 -3.38
N GLY A 316 -10.76 -11.65 -3.26
CA GLY A 316 -10.54 -13.08 -3.46
C GLY A 316 -10.34 -13.53 -4.91
N THR A 317 -10.65 -12.67 -5.89
CA THR A 317 -10.51 -12.96 -7.33
C THR A 317 -9.26 -12.30 -7.94
N THR A 318 -8.82 -12.79 -9.10
CA THR A 318 -7.70 -12.22 -9.87
C THR A 318 -8.16 -11.37 -11.06
N TRP A 319 -9.46 -11.03 -11.09
CA TRP A 319 -10.01 -9.97 -11.94
C TRP A 319 -9.54 -8.60 -11.45
N GLU A 320 -9.67 -7.57 -12.29
CA GLU A 320 -9.17 -6.23 -11.97
C GLU A 320 -9.74 -5.66 -10.69
N GLY A 321 -11.04 -5.86 -10.43
CA GLY A 321 -11.69 -5.37 -9.22
C GLY A 321 -11.20 -6.05 -7.94
N GLY A 322 -10.47 -7.17 -8.03
CA GLY A 322 -9.90 -7.86 -6.87
C GLY A 322 -8.50 -7.40 -6.46
N MET A 323 -7.72 -6.85 -7.39
CA MET A 323 -6.30 -6.51 -7.18
C MET A 323 -5.89 -5.09 -7.61
N ARG A 324 -6.69 -4.38 -8.41
CA ARG A 324 -6.45 -2.97 -8.72
C ARG A 324 -7.14 -2.11 -7.65
N VAL A 325 -6.39 -1.27 -6.96
CA VAL A 325 -6.84 -0.51 -5.78
C VAL A 325 -6.65 1.00 -5.99
N PRO A 326 -7.51 1.85 -5.39
CA PRO A 326 -7.35 3.29 -5.55
C PRO A 326 -6.08 3.72 -4.84
N THR A 327 -5.23 4.52 -5.49
CA THR A 327 -3.95 4.94 -4.91
C THR A 327 -3.68 6.42 -5.16
N VAL A 328 -3.35 7.13 -4.09
CA VAL A 328 -3.00 8.55 -4.11
C VAL A 328 -1.69 8.76 -3.35
N PHE A 329 -0.71 9.38 -3.99
CA PHE A 329 0.54 9.83 -3.36
C PHE A 329 0.49 11.33 -3.12
N TRP A 330 0.99 11.79 -1.99
CA TRP A 330 1.11 13.20 -1.63
C TRP A 330 2.43 13.44 -0.92
N GLY A 331 3.09 14.54 -1.27
CA GLY A 331 4.36 14.91 -0.67
C GLY A 331 4.84 16.21 -1.28
N PRO A 332 4.38 17.37 -0.80
CA PRO A 332 4.74 18.67 -1.36
C PRO A 332 6.24 18.85 -1.49
N GLY A 333 6.72 19.16 -2.70
CA GLY A 333 8.15 19.31 -2.99
C GLY A 333 8.88 18.02 -3.38
N HIS A 334 8.26 16.85 -3.17
CA HIS A 334 8.77 15.55 -3.62
C HIS A 334 7.94 14.95 -4.74
N ILE A 335 6.62 14.90 -4.57
CA ILE A 335 5.68 14.29 -5.51
C ILE A 335 5.20 15.36 -6.50
N LYS A 336 5.39 15.11 -7.81
CA LYS A 336 4.87 15.99 -8.86
C LYS A 336 3.40 15.73 -9.10
N PRO A 337 2.49 16.72 -8.99
CA PRO A 337 1.08 16.49 -9.19
C PRO A 337 0.74 15.91 -10.57
N GLY A 338 -0.23 14.99 -10.65
CA GLY A 338 -0.63 14.38 -11.92
C GLY A 338 -1.52 13.16 -11.81
N VAL A 339 -1.99 12.68 -12.96
CA VAL A 339 -2.64 11.38 -13.10
C VAL A 339 -1.68 10.43 -13.78
N VAL A 340 -1.32 9.35 -13.12
CA VAL A 340 -0.40 8.33 -13.64
C VAL A 340 -1.21 7.12 -14.10
N THR A 341 -1.04 6.76 -15.37
CA THR A 341 -1.68 5.59 -16.00
C THR A 341 -0.74 4.40 -16.13
N ASP A 342 0.51 4.52 -15.69
CA ASP A 342 1.46 3.43 -15.70
C ASP A 342 1.19 2.43 -14.56
N ILE A 343 1.82 1.27 -14.63
CA ILE A 343 1.63 0.22 -13.63
C ILE A 343 2.47 0.55 -12.39
N GLY A 344 1.83 0.48 -11.22
CA GLY A 344 2.49 0.49 -9.92
C GLY A 344 1.96 -0.64 -9.04
N SER A 345 2.68 -0.98 -7.97
CA SER A 345 2.28 -1.98 -7.00
C SER A 345 2.58 -1.56 -5.56
N THR A 346 1.81 -2.06 -4.60
CA THR A 346 2.13 -1.90 -3.17
C THR A 346 3.50 -2.45 -2.80
N MET A 347 4.02 -3.45 -3.54
CA MET A 347 5.39 -3.96 -3.37
C MET A 347 6.45 -2.90 -3.70
N ASP A 348 6.13 -1.95 -4.58
CA ASP A 348 7.06 -0.90 -4.98
C ASP A 348 7.32 0.11 -3.86
N LEU A 349 6.41 0.19 -2.88
CA LEU A 349 6.58 1.04 -1.70
C LEU A 349 7.79 0.60 -0.87
N PHE A 350 8.02 -0.72 -0.75
CA PHE A 350 9.20 -1.25 -0.06
C PHE A 350 10.49 -0.73 -0.72
N THR A 351 10.61 -0.91 -2.04
CA THR A 351 11.81 -0.56 -2.79
C THR A 351 12.02 0.95 -2.83
N THR A 352 10.98 1.70 -3.16
CA THR A 352 11.04 3.16 -3.32
C THR A 352 11.37 3.84 -1.99
N PHE A 353 10.71 3.47 -0.88
CA PHE A 353 10.93 4.13 0.41
C PHE A 353 12.28 3.76 1.01
N THR A 354 12.75 2.52 0.84
CA THR A 354 14.10 2.13 1.24
C THR A 354 15.15 2.98 0.53
N GLN A 355 15.01 3.21 -0.78
CA GLN A 355 15.96 4.03 -1.54
C GLN A 355 15.87 5.52 -1.19
N TRP A 356 14.68 6.07 -0.97
CA TRP A 356 14.52 7.45 -0.50
C TRP A 356 15.09 7.70 0.90
N ALA A 357 15.12 6.67 1.75
CA ALA A 357 15.83 6.71 3.03
C ALA A 357 17.37 6.59 2.89
N GLY A 358 17.90 6.41 1.68
CA GLY A 358 19.32 6.18 1.42
C GLY A 358 19.77 4.73 1.62
N GLY A 359 18.83 3.80 1.79
CA GLY A 359 19.07 2.37 1.94
C GLY A 359 19.40 1.67 0.63
N LYS A 360 19.91 0.44 0.74
CA LYS A 360 20.16 -0.45 -0.40
C LYS A 360 19.23 -1.64 -0.34
N ILE A 361 18.70 -2.03 -1.49
CA ILE A 361 17.87 -3.23 -1.62
C ILE A 361 18.74 -4.47 -1.46
N SER A 362 18.32 -5.39 -0.59
CA SER A 362 19.06 -6.62 -0.36
C SER A 362 19.24 -7.43 -1.65
N GLN A 363 20.44 -8.00 -1.82
CA GLN A 363 20.80 -8.85 -2.96
C GLN A 363 20.80 -10.34 -2.60
N ASP A 364 20.53 -10.69 -1.34
CA ASP A 364 20.44 -12.09 -0.87
C ASP A 364 19.14 -12.79 -1.30
N ARG A 365 18.19 -12.03 -1.84
CA ARG A 365 16.85 -12.49 -2.23
C ARG A 365 16.30 -11.66 -3.38
N ILE A 366 15.38 -12.24 -4.13
CA ILE A 366 14.63 -11.52 -5.17
C ILE A 366 13.64 -10.55 -4.51
N ILE A 367 13.66 -9.28 -4.89
CA ILE A 367 12.64 -8.29 -4.55
C ILE A 367 11.81 -8.02 -5.81
N ASP A 368 10.48 -8.15 -5.71
CA ASP A 368 9.56 -7.97 -6.85
C ASP A 368 9.11 -6.50 -7.00
N GLY A 369 9.27 -5.69 -5.94
CA GLY A 369 9.05 -4.25 -5.94
C GLY A 369 10.15 -3.50 -6.69
N ILE A 370 9.76 -2.51 -7.49
CA ILE A 370 10.67 -1.64 -8.24
C ILE A 370 10.73 -0.23 -7.64
N ASP A 371 11.68 0.58 -8.10
CA ASP A 371 11.78 1.97 -7.70
C ASP A 371 10.87 2.88 -8.54
N LEU A 372 9.92 3.56 -7.89
CA LEU A 372 9.01 4.52 -8.52
C LEU A 372 9.52 5.97 -8.45
N THR A 373 10.74 6.21 -7.95
CA THR A 373 11.27 7.57 -7.73
C THR A 373 11.10 8.48 -8.94
N LYS A 374 11.50 8.03 -10.13
CA LYS A 374 11.39 8.85 -11.35
C LYS A 374 9.94 9.16 -11.72
N SER A 375 9.02 8.21 -11.54
CA SER A 375 7.60 8.45 -11.80
C SER A 375 6.99 9.43 -10.81
N LEU A 376 7.30 9.27 -9.53
CA LEU A 376 6.77 10.11 -8.45
C LEU A 376 7.34 11.53 -8.49
N THR A 377 8.62 11.70 -8.77
CA THR A 377 9.33 12.99 -8.66
C THR A 377 9.49 13.72 -9.99
N GLU A 378 9.44 13.01 -11.13
CA GLU A 378 9.69 13.60 -12.45
C GLU A 378 8.51 13.50 -13.41
N ASN A 379 7.45 12.74 -13.10
CA ASN A 379 6.38 12.33 -14.02
C ASN A 379 6.92 11.51 -15.22
N ARG A 380 7.97 10.71 -15.00
CA ARG A 380 8.44 9.74 -16.00
C ARG A 380 7.63 8.45 -15.96
N GLU A 381 7.66 7.72 -17.07
CA GLU A 381 7.04 6.39 -17.14
C GLU A 381 7.58 5.45 -16.05
N SER A 382 6.69 4.69 -15.42
CA SER A 382 7.07 3.62 -14.50
C SER A 382 7.88 2.54 -15.24
N GLU A 383 8.95 2.06 -14.61
CA GLU A 383 9.74 0.94 -15.14
C GLU A 383 8.99 -0.41 -15.01
N ARG A 384 7.85 -0.44 -14.30
CA ARG A 384 7.01 -1.64 -14.18
C ARG A 384 6.15 -1.78 -15.42
N ASP A 385 6.45 -2.80 -16.21
CA ASP A 385 5.69 -3.15 -17.41
C ASP A 385 4.80 -4.37 -17.23
N HIS A 386 4.84 -5.08 -16.10
CA HIS A 386 4.03 -6.26 -15.86
C HIS A 386 3.59 -6.46 -14.41
N MET A 387 2.58 -7.30 -14.24
CA MET A 387 2.02 -7.67 -12.94
C MET A 387 1.56 -9.14 -12.93
N PHE A 388 2.00 -9.91 -11.95
CA PHE A 388 1.56 -11.30 -11.73
C PHE A 388 0.39 -11.35 -10.75
N TYR A 389 -0.66 -12.09 -11.11
CA TYR A 389 -1.87 -12.25 -10.30
C TYR A 389 -1.90 -13.67 -9.76
N TYR A 390 -1.45 -13.80 -8.51
CA TYR A 390 -1.48 -15.06 -7.79
C TYR A 390 -2.81 -15.25 -7.06
N ARG A 391 -3.27 -16.51 -7.01
CA ARG A 391 -4.31 -16.96 -6.10
C ARG A 391 -3.79 -18.17 -5.32
N GLY A 392 -3.55 -17.99 -4.02
CA GLY A 392 -2.73 -18.95 -3.29
C GLY A 392 -1.32 -18.92 -3.86
N ASP A 393 -0.76 -20.07 -4.21
CA ASP A 393 0.59 -20.21 -4.78
C ASP A 393 0.61 -20.56 -6.27
N GLU A 394 -0.47 -20.26 -6.99
CA GLU A 394 -0.62 -20.46 -8.42
C GLU A 394 -0.85 -19.12 -9.16
N ILE A 395 -0.21 -18.96 -10.32
CA ILE A 395 -0.44 -17.83 -11.23
C ILE A 395 -1.76 -18.07 -11.96
N TYR A 396 -2.71 -17.16 -11.78
CA TYR A 396 -4.00 -17.21 -12.47
C TYR A 396 -4.02 -16.27 -13.69
N ALA A 397 -3.37 -15.12 -13.57
CA ALA A 397 -3.29 -14.12 -14.62
C ALA A 397 -1.95 -13.39 -14.61
N VAL A 398 -1.61 -12.81 -15.76
CA VAL A 398 -0.47 -11.89 -15.91
C VAL A 398 -0.88 -10.73 -16.78
N ARG A 399 -0.60 -9.52 -16.31
CA ARG A 399 -0.69 -8.29 -17.09
C ARG A 399 0.70 -7.97 -17.65
N LEU A 400 0.80 -7.72 -18.94
CA LEU A 400 1.95 -7.15 -19.63
C LEU A 400 1.50 -5.89 -20.39
N LYS A 401 2.00 -4.73 -19.97
CA LYS A 401 1.60 -3.40 -20.42
C LYS A 401 0.09 -3.21 -20.29
N ASN A 402 -0.63 -3.01 -21.38
CA ASN A 402 -2.09 -2.90 -21.39
C ASN A 402 -2.81 -4.25 -21.51
N TYR A 403 -2.11 -5.33 -21.83
CA TYR A 403 -2.73 -6.64 -22.05
C TYR A 403 -2.71 -7.50 -20.81
N LYS A 404 -3.82 -8.18 -20.50
CA LYS A 404 -3.91 -9.12 -19.38
C LYS A 404 -4.43 -10.46 -19.84
N ALA A 405 -3.64 -11.50 -19.63
CA ALA A 405 -4.01 -12.88 -19.91
C ALA A 405 -4.47 -13.60 -18.64
N HIS A 406 -5.59 -14.32 -18.71
CA HIS A 406 -6.06 -15.23 -17.67
C HIS A 406 -5.86 -16.67 -18.10
N PHE A 407 -4.98 -17.38 -17.38
CA PHE A 407 -4.76 -18.82 -17.52
C PHE A 407 -5.82 -19.61 -16.73
N VAL A 408 -6.24 -19.06 -15.59
CA VAL A 408 -7.28 -19.63 -14.74
C VAL A 408 -8.22 -18.50 -14.32
N THR A 409 -9.52 -18.70 -14.51
CA THR A 409 -10.54 -17.79 -13.95
C THR A 409 -11.28 -18.50 -12.84
N GLN A 410 -11.50 -17.80 -11.72
CA GLN A 410 -12.27 -18.33 -10.61
C GLN A 410 -12.89 -17.19 -9.81
N GLY A 411 -14.18 -17.32 -9.53
CA GLY A 411 -14.91 -16.44 -8.63
C GLY A 411 -14.50 -16.61 -7.16
N ALA A 412 -15.17 -15.87 -6.28
CA ALA A 412 -14.96 -15.95 -4.84
C ALA A 412 -16.28 -15.69 -4.11
N TYR A 413 -16.44 -16.27 -2.92
CA TYR A 413 -17.61 -16.06 -2.05
C TYR A 413 -18.95 -16.34 -2.74
N GLY A 414 -19.00 -17.35 -3.62
CA GLY A 414 -20.20 -17.73 -4.38
C GLY A 414 -20.58 -16.78 -5.52
N GLN A 415 -19.70 -15.86 -5.89
CA GLN A 415 -19.90 -14.90 -6.99
C GLN A 415 -18.83 -15.09 -8.08
N PHE A 416 -19.16 -14.70 -9.32
CA PHE A 416 -18.25 -14.66 -10.47
C PHE A 416 -17.72 -16.02 -10.98
N GLY A 417 -18.47 -17.09 -10.76
CA GLY A 417 -18.28 -18.40 -11.41
C GLY A 417 -17.28 -19.33 -10.72
N GLU A 418 -17.29 -20.59 -11.15
CA GLU A 418 -16.40 -21.65 -10.65
C GLU A 418 -14.98 -21.55 -11.25
N ARG A 419 -14.06 -22.40 -10.78
CA ARG A 419 -12.71 -22.50 -11.35
C ARG A 419 -12.79 -23.05 -12.77
N ILE A 420 -12.20 -22.34 -13.72
CA ILE A 420 -12.03 -22.76 -15.11
C ILE A 420 -10.55 -22.57 -15.47
N GLU A 421 -9.92 -23.65 -15.91
CA GLU A 421 -8.57 -23.63 -16.50
C GLU A 421 -8.70 -23.48 -18.02
N HIS A 422 -7.98 -22.52 -18.57
CA HIS A 422 -8.11 -22.15 -19.98
C HIS A 422 -6.96 -22.74 -20.80
N ASN A 423 -7.26 -23.71 -21.66
CA ASN A 423 -6.28 -24.26 -22.62
C ASN A 423 -5.67 -23.16 -23.49
N LYS A 424 -6.49 -22.19 -23.90
CA LYS A 424 -6.07 -20.93 -24.51
C LYS A 424 -6.43 -19.81 -23.55
N PRO A 425 -5.46 -19.09 -22.96
CA PRO A 425 -5.74 -18.00 -22.03
C PRO A 425 -6.68 -16.97 -22.63
N LEU A 426 -7.63 -16.47 -21.81
CA LEU A 426 -8.41 -15.28 -22.17
C LEU A 426 -7.46 -14.08 -22.19
N LEU A 427 -7.66 -13.13 -23.09
CA LEU A 427 -6.83 -11.93 -23.21
C LEU A 427 -7.70 -10.68 -23.28
N TYR A 428 -7.35 -9.66 -22.52
CA TYR A 428 -8.05 -8.37 -22.49
C TYR A 428 -7.08 -7.20 -22.69
N ASP A 429 -7.46 -6.19 -23.47
CA ASP A 429 -6.77 -4.91 -23.57
C ASP A 429 -7.36 -3.93 -22.55
N LEU A 430 -6.72 -3.78 -21.39
CA LEU A 430 -7.21 -3.02 -20.25
C LEU A 430 -7.29 -1.50 -20.47
N ASN A 431 -6.68 -0.98 -21.55
CA ASN A 431 -6.85 0.43 -21.91
C ASN A 431 -8.18 0.66 -22.63
N LYS A 432 -8.72 -0.35 -23.31
CA LYS A 432 -10.00 -0.29 -24.05
C LYS A 432 -11.14 -0.93 -23.28
N ASP A 433 -10.84 -2.01 -22.56
CA ASP A 433 -11.78 -2.80 -21.78
C ASP A 433 -11.25 -3.07 -20.36
N PRO A 434 -11.22 -2.04 -19.50
CA PRO A 434 -10.84 -2.20 -18.09
C PRO A 434 -11.80 -3.10 -17.29
N SER A 435 -12.96 -3.43 -17.85
CA SER A 435 -13.98 -4.29 -17.25
C SER A 435 -13.86 -5.77 -17.64
N GLU A 436 -12.87 -6.15 -18.46
CA GLU A 436 -12.58 -7.53 -18.84
C GLU A 436 -13.83 -8.29 -19.37
N ASN A 437 -14.57 -7.64 -20.26
CA ASN A 437 -15.80 -8.13 -20.89
C ASN A 437 -15.57 -8.74 -22.28
N PHE A 438 -14.58 -8.28 -23.03
CA PHE A 438 -14.38 -8.63 -24.43
C PHE A 438 -13.04 -9.35 -24.62
N ASP A 439 -13.10 -10.69 -24.70
CA ASP A 439 -11.91 -11.50 -24.98
C ASP A 439 -11.40 -11.25 -26.41
N ILE A 440 -10.12 -10.90 -26.53
CA ILE A 440 -9.41 -10.65 -27.79
C ILE A 440 -8.33 -11.71 -28.08
N SER A 441 -8.34 -12.83 -27.33
CA SER A 441 -7.33 -13.89 -27.47
C SER A 441 -7.25 -14.51 -28.87
N ALA A 442 -8.36 -14.52 -29.61
CA ALA A 442 -8.46 -15.01 -31.00
C ALA A 442 -7.51 -14.26 -31.94
N ASP A 443 -7.45 -12.93 -31.79
CA ASP A 443 -6.81 -12.03 -32.74
C ASP A 443 -5.36 -11.68 -32.35
N HIS A 444 -4.94 -12.06 -31.14
CA HIS A 444 -3.63 -11.69 -30.57
C HIS A 444 -2.83 -12.87 -29.97
N PRO A 445 -2.62 -13.97 -30.72
CA PRO A 445 -1.84 -15.11 -30.23
C PRO A 445 -0.38 -14.76 -29.90
N GLU A 446 0.21 -13.77 -30.57
CA GLU A 446 1.56 -13.27 -30.35
C GLU A 446 1.75 -12.69 -28.95
N ILE A 447 0.75 -11.96 -28.44
CA ILE A 447 0.78 -11.36 -27.10
C ILE A 447 0.68 -12.44 -26.03
N ILE A 448 -0.15 -13.46 -26.24
CA ILE A 448 -0.25 -14.61 -25.34
C ILE A 448 1.10 -15.32 -25.25
N LEU A 449 1.79 -15.51 -26.37
CA LEU A 449 3.11 -16.13 -26.40
C LEU A 449 4.16 -15.30 -25.65
N GLU A 450 4.13 -13.97 -25.75
CA GLU A 450 5.00 -13.09 -24.95
C GLU A 450 4.73 -13.23 -23.45
N ILE A 451 3.46 -13.20 -23.05
CA ILE A 451 3.08 -13.37 -21.64
C ILE A 451 3.47 -14.76 -21.12
N GLN A 452 3.32 -15.82 -21.93
CA GLN A 452 3.77 -17.17 -21.56
C GLN A 452 5.29 -17.25 -21.38
N LYS A 453 6.09 -16.56 -22.21
CA LYS A 453 7.54 -16.46 -22.02
C LYS A 453 7.88 -15.74 -20.72
N LEU A 454 7.17 -14.66 -20.40
CA LEU A 454 7.32 -13.94 -19.14
C LEU A 454 7.01 -14.86 -17.93
N VAL A 455 5.92 -15.63 -18.00
CA VAL A 455 5.57 -16.64 -16.97
C VAL A 455 6.67 -17.70 -16.83
N ALA A 456 7.19 -18.22 -17.93
CA ALA A 456 8.27 -19.22 -17.90
C ALA A 456 9.55 -18.67 -17.25
N SER A 457 9.95 -17.45 -17.61
CA SER A 457 11.09 -16.76 -17.00
C SER A 457 10.90 -16.54 -15.49
N HIS A 458 9.74 -16.05 -15.09
CA HIS A 458 9.39 -15.85 -13.68
C HIS A 458 9.42 -17.15 -12.88
N ASN A 459 8.80 -18.22 -13.41
CA ASN A 459 8.76 -19.52 -12.75
C ASN A 459 10.16 -20.17 -12.64
N SER A 460 11.06 -19.93 -13.60
CA SER A 460 12.43 -20.45 -13.53
C SER A 460 13.23 -19.90 -12.36
N ASN A 461 12.86 -18.71 -11.86
CA ASN A 461 13.48 -18.02 -10.73
C ASN A 461 12.60 -18.07 -9.47
N MET A 462 11.53 -18.87 -9.46
CA MET A 462 10.58 -18.91 -8.34
C MET A 462 10.97 -19.98 -7.33
N ILE A 463 11.45 -19.51 -6.16
CA ILE A 463 11.62 -20.34 -4.97
C ILE A 463 10.47 -20.01 -4.02
N LYS A 464 9.54 -20.95 -3.85
CA LYS A 464 8.39 -20.79 -2.95
C LYS A 464 8.83 -20.93 -1.49
N GLY A 465 8.34 -20.03 -0.63
CA GLY A 465 8.49 -20.16 0.82
C GLY A 465 7.63 -21.29 1.38
N LYS A 466 7.96 -21.76 2.59
CA LYS A 466 7.11 -22.73 3.31
C LYS A 466 5.74 -22.10 3.58
N ASP A 467 4.67 -22.81 3.23
CA ASP A 467 3.29 -22.38 3.51
C ASP A 467 3.08 -22.12 5.02
N GLN A 468 2.88 -20.84 5.36
CA GLN A 468 2.66 -20.37 6.74
C GLN A 468 1.18 -20.37 7.14
N LEU A 469 0.25 -20.52 6.19
CA LEU A 469 -1.19 -20.35 6.43
C LEU A 469 -1.91 -21.69 6.65
N ALA A 470 -1.29 -22.81 6.28
CA ALA A 470 -1.91 -24.14 6.32
C ALA A 470 -2.09 -24.72 7.73
N GLU A 471 -1.13 -24.54 8.64
CA GLU A 471 -1.16 -25.17 9.96
C GLU A 471 -1.97 -24.34 10.98
N ARG A 472 -2.88 -25.01 11.70
CA ARG A 472 -3.70 -24.48 12.80
C ARG A 472 -3.32 -25.18 14.11
N GLU A 473 -3.66 -24.58 15.24
CA GLU A 473 -3.56 -25.19 16.58
C GLU A 473 -4.56 -26.31 16.82
#